data_AF-A0A7V5XCS3-F1
#
_entry.id   AF-A0A7V5XCS3-F1
#
_cell.length_a   1.000
_cell.length_b   1.000
_cell.length_c   1.000
_cell.angle_alpha   90.00
_cell.angle_beta   90.00
_cell.angle_gamma   90.00
#
_symmetry.space_group_name_H-M   'P 1'
#
loop_
_entity.id
_entity.type
_entity.pdbx_description
1 polymer ?
#
loop_
_entity_poly.entity_id
_entity_poly.type
_entity_poly.pdbx_seq_one_letter_code
_entity_poly.pdbx_strand_id
1 'polypeptide(L)'
;MHSVVTGFERLVLGRPRLTLSVILGVCAIFAVFAARFTLDASADSLLLQGDPDLRYYRMMRARYGSDDYLVVTYTVAGDLLADPVLDDVRGLRDRLRDIPGIERVTSLLDVPLVQSPPVTLRQLRESVPTLLSPRTDRALARRELTESALYSQLIMSRDGQTTALLVTLEQDPEYRALVDARDRLYVQASSGPLTAQQRRELHRLKAAIRDRREIQVAAQRQTIHQVRDVLDEHRDCAQLRLGGLPMIVADMLDFILRDVMVFGAAIVVFLVGLLAL
;
A
#
# COMPACT_ATOMS: atom_id res chain seq x y z
N MET A 1 45.96 -33.59 3.29
CA MET A 1 44.76 -33.77 4.14
C MET A 1 45.12 -33.84 5.63
N HIS A 2 46.07 -34.68 6.06
CA HIS A 2 46.49 -34.76 7.48
C HIS A 2 46.85 -33.40 8.12
N SER A 3 47.63 -32.56 7.46
CA SER A 3 48.08 -31.27 8.00
C SER A 3 46.94 -30.28 8.29
N VAL A 4 45.84 -30.36 7.52
CA VAL A 4 44.66 -29.51 7.69
C VAL A 4 43.84 -29.99 8.89
N VAL A 5 43.69 -31.31 9.03
CA VAL A 5 42.98 -31.94 10.16
C VAL A 5 43.71 -31.67 11.48
N THR A 6 45.03 -31.87 11.53
CA THR A 6 45.81 -31.61 12.74
C THR A 6 45.85 -30.11 13.10
N GLY A 7 45.81 -29.23 12.10
CA GLY A 7 45.66 -27.78 12.29
C GLY A 7 44.31 -27.41 12.90
N PHE A 8 43.23 -27.99 12.39
CA PHE A 8 41.87 -27.82 12.92
C PHE A 8 41.77 -28.32 14.37
N GLU A 9 42.28 -29.51 14.67
CA GLU A 9 42.27 -30.08 16.03
C GLU A 9 42.94 -29.17 17.04
N ARG A 10 44.15 -28.66 16.76
CA ARG A 10 44.85 -27.76 17.70
C ARG A 10 44.15 -26.41 17.86
N LEU A 11 43.60 -25.87 16.79
CA LEU A 11 43.04 -24.51 16.78
C LEU A 11 41.61 -24.47 17.34
N VAL A 12 40.78 -25.47 17.01
CA VAL A 12 39.34 -25.53 17.34
C VAL A 12 39.09 -26.43 18.55
N LEU A 13 39.62 -27.65 18.57
CA LEU A 13 39.40 -28.60 19.67
C LEU A 13 40.35 -28.37 20.85
N GLY A 14 41.55 -27.81 20.62
CA GLY A 14 42.53 -27.49 21.65
C GLY A 14 42.20 -26.27 22.52
N ARG A 15 41.26 -25.42 22.09
CA ARG A 15 40.81 -24.22 22.84
C ARG A 15 39.29 -24.02 22.78
N PRO A 16 38.50 -24.99 23.26
CA PRO A 16 37.05 -25.03 23.01
C PRO A 16 36.31 -23.81 23.57
N ARG A 17 36.72 -23.31 24.74
CA ARG A 17 36.14 -22.08 25.33
C ARG A 17 36.40 -20.86 24.46
N LEU A 18 37.61 -20.70 23.93
CA LEU A 18 37.96 -19.58 23.04
C LEU A 18 37.14 -19.67 21.75
N THR A 19 37.08 -20.87 21.15
CA THR A 19 36.33 -21.07 19.90
C THR A 19 34.84 -20.81 20.06
N LEU A 20 34.24 -21.31 21.16
CA LEU A 20 32.84 -21.04 21.46
C LEU A 20 32.58 -19.55 21.68
N SER A 21 33.46 -18.85 22.40
CA SER A 21 33.36 -17.39 22.60
C SER A 21 33.48 -16.61 21.29
N VAL A 22 34.38 -17.02 20.38
CA VAL A 22 34.52 -16.38 19.06
C VAL A 22 33.26 -16.60 18.22
N ILE A 23 32.75 -17.83 18.16
CA ILE A 23 31.50 -18.14 17.42
C ILE A 23 30.35 -17.33 18.01
N LEU A 24 30.20 -17.31 19.34
CA LEU A 24 29.17 -16.54 20.01
C LEU A 24 29.30 -15.04 19.73
N GLY A 25 30.53 -14.51 19.73
CA GLY A 25 30.81 -13.11 19.37
C GLY A 25 30.40 -12.79 17.93
N VAL A 26 30.73 -13.66 16.98
CA VAL A 26 30.31 -13.52 15.57
C VAL A 26 28.78 -13.58 15.45
N CYS A 27 28.13 -14.53 16.11
CA CYS A 27 26.67 -14.63 16.15
C CYS A 27 26.03 -13.38 16.75
N ALA A 28 26.58 -12.84 17.84
CA ALA A 28 26.08 -11.61 18.47
C ALA A 28 26.20 -10.41 17.54
N ILE A 29 27.31 -10.28 16.80
CA ILE A 29 27.49 -9.25 15.77
C ILE A 29 26.38 -9.38 14.71
N PHE A 30 26.16 -10.57 14.16
CA PHE A 30 25.10 -10.78 13.17
C PHE A 30 23.69 -10.54 13.72
N ALA A 31 23.43 -10.88 14.99
CA ALA A 31 22.15 -10.61 15.63
C ALA A 31 21.83 -9.10 15.69
N VAL A 32 22.84 -8.25 15.93
CA VAL A 32 22.67 -6.78 15.88
C VAL A 32 22.31 -6.29 14.47
N PHE A 33 22.91 -6.88 13.42
CA PHE A 33 22.59 -6.52 12.04
C PHE A 33 21.23 -7.08 11.58
N ALA A 34 20.82 -8.25 12.09
CA ALA A 34 19.53 -8.86 11.77
C ALA A 34 18.35 -7.96 12.16
N ALA A 35 18.47 -7.22 13.28
CA ALA A 35 17.45 -6.25 13.72
C ALA A 35 17.28 -5.05 12.77
N ARG A 36 18.24 -4.82 11.85
CA ARG A 36 18.19 -3.74 10.85
C ARG A 36 17.79 -4.23 9.47
N PHE A 37 17.36 -5.49 9.35
CA PHE A 37 16.97 -6.05 8.08
C PHE A 37 15.58 -5.50 7.66
N THR A 38 15.53 -4.83 6.52
CA THR A 38 14.31 -4.29 5.92
C THR A 38 13.97 -5.07 4.66
N LEU A 39 12.71 -5.47 4.50
CA LEU A 39 12.26 -6.17 3.30
C LEU A 39 11.71 -5.17 2.28
N ASP A 40 12.36 -5.08 1.12
CA ASP A 40 11.91 -4.23 0.02
C ASP A 40 10.94 -4.99 -0.90
N ALA A 41 9.64 -4.82 -0.66
CA ALA A 41 8.57 -5.37 -1.50
C ALA A 41 8.08 -4.36 -2.56
N SER A 42 8.91 -3.40 -2.99
CA SER A 42 8.52 -2.50 -4.11
C SER A 42 8.47 -3.24 -5.44
N ALA A 43 7.49 -2.88 -6.27
CA ALA A 43 7.53 -3.26 -7.68
C ALA A 43 8.79 -2.72 -8.39
N ASP A 44 9.31 -1.57 -7.97
CA ASP A 44 10.53 -0.94 -8.51
C ASP A 44 11.77 -1.87 -8.44
N SER A 45 11.88 -2.76 -7.44
CA SER A 45 13.00 -3.71 -7.32
C SER A 45 12.89 -4.90 -8.27
N LEU A 46 11.67 -5.21 -8.72
CA LEU A 46 11.36 -6.35 -9.59
C LEU A 46 11.40 -5.99 -11.07
N LEU A 47 11.42 -4.69 -11.40
CA LEU A 47 11.37 -4.19 -12.76
C LEU A 47 12.77 -3.90 -13.33
N LEU A 48 12.95 -4.24 -14.60
CA LEU A 48 14.19 -3.96 -15.34
C LEU A 48 14.32 -2.45 -15.56
N GLN A 49 15.40 -1.84 -15.05
CA GLN A 49 15.56 -0.38 -15.08
C GLN A 49 15.67 0.23 -16.49
N GLY A 50 16.06 -0.57 -17.49
CA GLY A 50 16.17 -0.17 -18.89
C GLY A 50 14.91 -0.41 -19.73
N ASP A 51 13.82 -0.86 -19.10
CA ASP A 51 12.58 -1.20 -19.79
C ASP A 51 11.87 0.06 -20.37
N PRO A 52 11.44 0.03 -21.65
CA PRO A 52 10.81 1.17 -22.30
C PRO A 52 9.45 1.54 -21.70
N ASP A 53 8.68 0.57 -21.19
CA ASP A 53 7.38 0.78 -20.58
C ASP A 53 7.54 1.40 -19.19
N LEU A 54 8.54 0.96 -18.42
CA LEU A 54 8.88 1.60 -17.14
C LEU A 54 9.28 3.07 -17.33
N ARG A 55 10.03 3.37 -18.40
CA ARG A 55 10.38 4.76 -18.75
C ARG A 55 9.13 5.56 -19.11
N TYR A 56 8.25 5.01 -19.94
CA TYR A 56 6.99 5.67 -20.32
C TYR A 56 6.11 5.95 -19.10
N TYR A 57 5.96 4.96 -18.21
CA TYR A 57 5.24 5.09 -16.95
C TYR A 57 5.78 6.23 -16.09
N ARG A 58 7.11 6.30 -15.88
CA ARG A 58 7.76 7.39 -15.12
C ARG A 58 7.51 8.76 -15.75
N MET A 59 7.56 8.87 -17.08
CA MET A 59 7.23 10.11 -17.79
C MET A 59 5.77 10.53 -17.57
N MET A 60 4.83 9.58 -17.64
CA MET A 60 3.41 9.85 -17.42
C MET A 60 3.16 10.29 -15.97
N ARG A 61 3.73 9.58 -15.01
CA ARG A 61 3.65 9.89 -13.57
C ARG A 61 4.24 11.26 -13.24
N ALA A 62 5.37 11.63 -13.83
CA ALA A 62 5.97 12.95 -13.64
C ALA A 62 5.08 14.09 -14.17
N ARG A 63 4.27 13.83 -15.20
CA ARG A 63 3.40 14.84 -15.83
C ARG A 63 2.03 14.95 -15.17
N TYR A 64 1.43 13.83 -14.78
CA TYR A 64 0.04 13.79 -14.31
C TYR A 64 -0.08 13.44 -12.82
N GLY A 65 1.00 13.04 -12.16
CA GLY A 65 0.97 12.53 -10.79
C GLY A 65 0.47 11.08 -10.70
N SER A 66 0.40 10.59 -9.47
CA SER A 66 -0.23 9.33 -9.11
C SER A 66 -0.56 9.42 -7.62
N ASP A 67 -1.79 9.11 -7.28
CA ASP A 67 -2.24 9.08 -5.89
C ASP A 67 -2.35 7.62 -5.44
N ASP A 68 -1.91 7.35 -4.23
CA ASP A 68 -2.13 6.06 -3.58
C ASP A 68 -3.52 6.06 -2.96
N TYR A 69 -4.28 5.00 -3.20
CA TYR A 69 -5.63 4.88 -2.67
C TYR A 69 -5.95 3.44 -2.28
N LEU A 70 -6.88 3.33 -1.34
CA LEU A 70 -7.58 2.11 -1.00
C LEU A 70 -8.97 2.15 -1.63
N VAL A 71 -9.49 0.98 -1.97
CA VAL A 71 -10.86 0.81 -2.46
C VAL A 71 -11.63 0.01 -1.43
N VAL A 72 -12.66 0.60 -0.84
CA VAL A 72 -13.58 -0.11 0.04
C VAL A 72 -14.85 -0.38 -0.75
N THR A 73 -15.23 -1.65 -0.90
CA THR A 73 -16.55 -2.00 -1.47
C THR A 73 -17.55 -2.22 -0.34
N TYR A 74 -18.73 -1.64 -0.48
CA TYR A 74 -19.87 -1.77 0.42
C TYR A 74 -21.03 -2.40 -0.34
N THR A 75 -21.40 -3.62 0.05
CA THR A 75 -22.45 -4.42 -0.61
C THR A 75 -23.59 -4.72 0.35
N VAL A 76 -24.83 -4.43 -0.07
CA VAL A 76 -26.05 -4.75 0.68
C VAL A 76 -26.96 -5.68 -0.13
N ALA A 77 -27.74 -6.50 0.57
CA ALA A 77 -28.77 -7.33 -0.06
C ALA A 77 -30.02 -6.51 -0.47
N GLY A 78 -30.24 -5.37 0.20
CA GLY A 78 -31.38 -4.49 -0.01
C GLY A 78 -31.10 -3.32 -0.94
N ASP A 79 -31.86 -2.24 -0.77
CA ASP A 79 -31.67 -1.03 -1.55
C ASP A 79 -30.52 -0.16 -1.00
N LEU A 80 -29.46 -0.01 -1.77
CA LEU A 80 -28.29 0.82 -1.45
C LEU A 80 -28.62 2.32 -1.30
N LEU A 81 -29.70 2.82 -1.93
CA LEU A 81 -30.13 4.21 -1.83
C LEU A 81 -31.21 4.46 -0.76
N ALA A 82 -31.53 3.46 0.07
CA ALA A 82 -32.42 3.64 1.21
C ALA A 82 -31.75 4.51 2.28
N ASP A 83 -32.53 5.36 2.95
CA ASP A 83 -32.07 6.26 4.01
C ASP A 83 -31.16 5.60 5.06
N PRO A 84 -31.54 4.48 5.71
CA PRO A 84 -30.67 3.85 6.72
C PRO A 84 -29.33 3.37 6.14
N VAL A 85 -29.30 2.94 4.88
CA VAL A 85 -28.06 2.49 4.22
C VAL A 85 -27.17 3.68 3.86
N LEU A 86 -27.76 4.77 3.36
CA LEU A 86 -27.02 6.00 3.06
C LEU A 86 -26.47 6.66 4.32
N ASP A 87 -27.19 6.56 5.44
CA ASP A 87 -26.74 7.04 6.74
C ASP A 87 -25.56 6.21 7.26
N ASP A 88 -25.60 4.87 7.11
CA ASP A 88 -24.47 4.00 7.45
C ASP A 88 -23.23 4.28 6.57
N VAL A 89 -23.41 4.39 5.25
CA VAL A 89 -22.34 4.76 4.30
C VAL A 89 -21.75 6.13 4.64
N ARG A 90 -22.58 7.09 5.08
CA ARG A 90 -22.10 8.40 5.54
C ARG A 90 -21.25 8.27 6.79
N GLY A 91 -21.72 7.51 7.78
CA GLY A 91 -20.97 7.23 9.01
C GLY A 91 -19.63 6.56 8.73
N LEU A 92 -19.63 5.54 7.85
CA LEU A 92 -18.42 4.87 7.41
C LEU A 92 -17.45 5.84 6.73
N ARG A 93 -17.92 6.63 5.76
CA ARG A 93 -17.12 7.62 5.03
C ARG A 93 -16.48 8.63 5.99
N ASP A 94 -17.25 9.15 6.93
CA ASP A 94 -16.78 10.19 7.84
C ASP A 94 -15.77 9.63 8.85
N ARG A 95 -16.00 8.42 9.39
CA ARG A 95 -15.01 7.75 10.24
C ARG A 95 -13.71 7.40 9.51
N LEU A 96 -13.79 6.97 8.26
CA LEU A 96 -12.60 6.75 7.42
C LEU A 96 -11.83 8.06 7.18
N ARG A 97 -12.51 9.19 7.04
CA ARG A 97 -11.89 10.51 6.84
C ARG A 97 -11.10 10.97 8.07
N ASP A 98 -11.50 10.56 9.27
CA ASP A 98 -10.86 10.97 10.53
C ASP A 98 -9.56 10.19 10.84
N ILE A 99 -9.26 9.14 10.08
CA ILE A 99 -8.06 8.32 10.27
C ILE A 99 -6.80 9.09 9.80
N PRO A 100 -5.75 9.17 10.63
CA PRO A 100 -4.47 9.76 10.22
C PRO A 100 -3.87 9.10 8.99
N GLY A 101 -3.42 9.91 8.03
CA GLY A 101 -2.86 9.46 6.76
C GLY A 101 -3.89 9.24 5.65
N ILE A 102 -5.16 9.56 5.87
CA ILE A 102 -6.18 9.65 4.82
C ILE A 102 -6.38 11.11 4.43
N GLU A 103 -6.19 11.43 3.15
CA GLU A 103 -6.38 12.78 2.61
C GLU A 103 -7.86 13.02 2.26
N ARG A 104 -8.49 12.04 1.61
CA ARG A 104 -9.86 12.20 1.11
C ARG A 104 -10.55 10.86 0.98
N VAL A 105 -11.84 10.82 1.30
CA VAL A 105 -12.73 9.70 0.98
C VAL A 105 -13.79 10.18 0.00
N THR A 106 -13.87 9.54 -1.17
CA THR A 106 -14.89 9.80 -2.19
C THR A 106 -15.80 8.59 -2.33
N SER A 107 -17.10 8.83 -2.20
CA SER A 107 -18.15 7.82 -2.27
C SER A 107 -19.27 8.25 -3.22
N LEU A 108 -20.29 7.40 -3.38
CA LEU A 108 -21.52 7.76 -4.08
C LEU A 108 -22.20 9.05 -3.55
N LEU A 109 -21.92 9.44 -2.31
CA LEU A 109 -22.47 10.66 -1.68
C LEU A 109 -21.80 11.94 -2.20
N ASP A 110 -20.59 11.82 -2.74
CA ASP A 110 -19.71 12.95 -3.07
C ASP A 110 -19.59 13.18 -4.58
N VAL A 111 -20.00 12.21 -5.41
CA VAL A 111 -19.90 12.31 -6.87
C VAL A 111 -20.97 13.23 -7.48
N PRO A 112 -20.64 13.93 -8.57
CA PRO A 112 -21.55 14.87 -9.20
C PRO A 112 -22.63 14.16 -10.04
N LEU A 113 -23.91 14.40 -9.76
CA LEU A 113 -25.05 13.76 -10.44
C LEU A 113 -25.75 14.74 -11.38
N VAL A 114 -25.13 14.97 -12.55
CA VAL A 114 -25.53 16.04 -13.46
C VAL A 114 -26.74 15.69 -14.33
N GLN A 115 -27.15 14.42 -14.35
CA GLN A 115 -28.32 13.93 -15.07
C GLN A 115 -29.50 13.63 -14.15
N SER A 116 -29.40 13.97 -12.86
CA SER A 116 -30.34 13.53 -11.83
C SER A 116 -30.96 14.68 -11.01
N PRO A 117 -31.75 15.59 -11.61
CA PRO A 117 -32.14 15.68 -13.01
C PRO A 117 -31.11 16.47 -13.86
N PRO A 118 -31.21 16.45 -15.21
CA PRO A 118 -30.30 17.17 -16.09
C PRO A 118 -30.15 18.66 -15.72
N VAL A 119 -28.92 19.08 -15.46
CA VAL A 119 -28.59 20.48 -15.14
C VAL A 119 -27.90 21.20 -16.29
N THR A 120 -28.17 22.50 -16.40
CA THR A 120 -27.49 23.37 -17.36
C THR A 120 -26.08 23.75 -16.89
N LEU A 121 -25.21 24.14 -17.83
CA LEU A 121 -23.86 24.64 -17.50
C LEU A 121 -23.89 25.84 -16.55
N ARG A 122 -24.92 26.69 -16.63
CA ARG A 122 -25.10 27.82 -15.71
C ARG A 122 -25.34 27.34 -14.27
N GLN A 123 -26.19 26.35 -14.08
CA GLN A 123 -26.49 25.78 -12.76
C GLN A 123 -25.28 25.04 -12.18
N LEU A 124 -24.47 24.38 -13.01
CA LEU A 124 -23.23 23.72 -12.58
C LEU A 124 -22.19 24.69 -12.02
N ARG A 125 -22.18 25.94 -12.51
CA ARG A 125 -21.30 26.99 -11.96
C ARG A 125 -21.73 27.48 -10.59
N GLU A 126 -23.02 27.36 -10.27
CA GLU A 126 -23.57 27.79 -8.98
C GLU A 126 -23.44 26.67 -7.93
N SER A 127 -23.84 25.45 -8.28
CA SER A 127 -23.70 24.28 -7.42
C SER A 127 -23.68 22.98 -8.22
N VAL A 128 -22.77 22.09 -7.83
CA VAL A 128 -22.67 20.76 -8.40
C VAL A 128 -23.60 19.83 -7.61
N PRO A 129 -24.65 19.24 -8.23
CA PRO A 129 -25.58 18.35 -7.53
C PRO A 129 -24.87 17.06 -7.12
N THR A 130 -25.20 16.55 -5.93
CA THR A 130 -24.79 15.22 -5.43
C THR A 130 -26.01 14.48 -4.90
N LEU A 131 -25.84 13.25 -4.42
CA LEU A 131 -26.96 12.49 -3.85
C LEU A 131 -27.58 13.18 -2.63
N LEU A 132 -26.82 13.99 -1.90
CA LEU A 132 -27.28 14.74 -0.73
C LEU A 132 -28.00 16.06 -1.09
N SER A 133 -28.02 16.44 -2.36
CA SER A 133 -28.67 17.69 -2.78
C SER A 133 -30.20 17.57 -2.74
N PRO A 134 -30.94 18.56 -2.20
CA PRO A 134 -32.41 18.49 -2.08
C PRO A 134 -33.16 18.29 -3.40
N ARG A 135 -32.55 18.72 -4.51
CA ARG A 135 -33.12 18.62 -5.87
C ARG A 135 -32.88 17.27 -6.55
N THR A 136 -32.10 16.38 -5.95
CA THR A 136 -31.67 15.13 -6.59
C THR A 136 -32.77 14.09 -6.52
N ASP A 137 -33.21 13.60 -7.68
CA ASP A 137 -34.17 12.50 -7.76
C ASP A 137 -33.43 11.16 -7.58
N ARG A 138 -33.85 10.34 -6.59
CA ARG A 138 -33.19 9.06 -6.28
C ARG A 138 -33.28 8.03 -7.40
N ALA A 139 -34.37 8.02 -8.17
CA ALA A 139 -34.53 7.05 -9.25
C ALA A 139 -33.63 7.42 -10.44
N LEU A 140 -33.53 8.71 -10.76
CA LEU A 140 -32.58 9.20 -11.76
C LEU A 140 -31.13 9.01 -11.29
N ALA A 141 -30.83 9.32 -10.03
CA ALA A 141 -29.50 9.12 -9.44
C ALA A 141 -29.07 7.66 -9.53
N ARG A 142 -29.97 6.70 -9.23
CA ARG A 142 -29.67 5.27 -9.42
C ARG A 142 -29.29 4.98 -10.85
N ARG A 143 -30.10 5.41 -11.83
CA ARG A 143 -29.81 5.18 -13.26
C ARG A 143 -28.47 5.77 -13.66
N GLU A 144 -28.19 7.01 -13.27
CA GLU A 144 -26.91 7.66 -13.56
C GLU A 144 -25.74 6.88 -12.94
N LEU A 145 -25.85 6.45 -11.68
CA LEU A 145 -24.81 5.68 -10.99
C LEU A 145 -24.60 4.29 -11.59
N THR A 146 -25.64 3.63 -12.11
CA THR A 146 -25.55 2.26 -12.66
C THR A 146 -25.25 2.21 -14.15
N GLU A 147 -25.59 3.25 -14.92
CA GLU A 147 -25.54 3.26 -16.39
C GLU A 147 -24.50 4.24 -16.96
N SER A 148 -24.12 5.30 -16.23
CA SER A 148 -23.13 6.26 -16.72
C SER A 148 -21.75 5.62 -16.87
N ALA A 149 -21.06 5.90 -17.97
CA ALA A 149 -19.67 5.49 -18.18
C ALA A 149 -18.71 6.04 -17.12
N LEU A 150 -19.11 7.08 -16.37
CA LEU A 150 -18.30 7.68 -15.30
C LEU A 150 -18.45 6.94 -13.96
N TYR A 151 -19.56 6.24 -13.72
CA TYR A 151 -19.90 5.70 -12.39
C TYR A 151 -20.18 4.20 -12.39
N SER A 152 -20.75 3.68 -13.48
CA SER A 152 -21.02 2.25 -13.62
C SER A 152 -19.71 1.47 -13.51
N GLN A 153 -19.68 0.51 -12.60
CA GLN A 153 -18.52 -0.34 -12.29
C GLN A 153 -17.28 0.41 -11.76
N LEU A 154 -17.42 1.71 -11.45
CA LEU A 154 -16.37 2.54 -10.84
C LEU A 154 -16.77 3.03 -9.45
N ILE A 155 -18.03 3.43 -9.28
CA ILE A 155 -18.62 3.91 -8.02
C ILE A 155 -19.78 3.03 -7.59
N MET A 156 -20.57 2.49 -8.52
CA MET A 156 -21.68 1.59 -8.24
C MET A 156 -21.71 0.42 -9.23
N SER A 157 -22.01 -0.79 -8.74
CA SER A 157 -22.22 -1.97 -9.58
C SER A 157 -23.46 -1.82 -10.47
N ARG A 158 -23.51 -2.55 -11.59
CA ARG A 158 -24.64 -2.49 -12.53
C ARG A 158 -25.97 -2.93 -11.93
N ASP A 159 -25.92 -3.83 -10.94
CA ASP A 159 -27.09 -4.29 -10.18
C ASP A 159 -27.52 -3.30 -9.07
N GLY A 160 -26.75 -2.25 -8.82
CA GLY A 160 -27.05 -1.23 -7.81
C GLY A 160 -26.91 -1.71 -6.37
N GLN A 161 -26.31 -2.87 -6.12
CA GLN A 161 -26.18 -3.46 -4.77
C GLN A 161 -24.84 -3.17 -4.10
N THR A 162 -23.81 -2.81 -4.88
CA THR A 162 -22.46 -2.54 -4.39
C THR A 162 -22.01 -1.13 -4.75
N THR A 163 -21.39 -0.43 -3.81
CA THR A 163 -20.72 0.85 -4.05
C THR A 163 -19.27 0.82 -3.60
N ALA A 164 -18.44 1.61 -4.26
CA ALA A 164 -17.05 1.82 -3.87
C ALA A 164 -16.89 3.15 -3.12
N LEU A 165 -16.12 3.12 -2.04
CA LEU A 165 -15.52 4.28 -1.41
C LEU A 165 -14.04 4.28 -1.77
N LEU A 166 -13.60 5.32 -2.46
CA LEU A 166 -12.21 5.57 -2.80
C LEU A 166 -11.56 6.36 -1.66
N VAL A 167 -10.67 5.71 -0.93
CA VAL A 167 -9.95 6.26 0.21
C VAL A 167 -8.55 6.67 -0.24
N THR A 168 -8.36 7.94 -0.59
CA THR A 168 -7.08 8.50 -1.02
C THR A 168 -6.19 8.74 0.20
N LEU A 169 -4.97 8.21 0.13
CA LEU A 169 -3.98 8.31 1.20
C LEU A 169 -3.14 9.57 1.05
N GLU A 170 -2.76 10.16 2.18
CA GLU A 170 -1.91 11.33 2.23
C GLU A 170 -0.54 11.06 1.60
N GLN A 171 -0.12 11.98 0.74
CA GLN A 171 1.15 11.90 0.04
C GLN A 171 2.26 12.56 0.86
N ASP A 172 3.42 11.90 0.98
CA ASP A 172 4.61 12.54 1.56
C ASP A 172 5.29 13.40 0.48
N PRO A 173 5.24 14.75 0.59
CA PRO A 173 5.79 15.64 -0.42
C PRO A 173 7.31 15.53 -0.54
N GLU A 174 8.00 15.21 0.57
CA GLU A 174 9.45 15.03 0.59
C GLU A 174 9.84 13.74 -0.13
N TYR A 175 9.15 12.64 0.16
CA TYR A 175 9.33 11.37 -0.56
C TYR A 175 9.06 11.54 -2.06
N ARG A 176 7.98 12.22 -2.43
CA ARG A 176 7.64 12.50 -3.82
C ARG A 176 8.74 13.30 -4.52
N ALA A 177 9.25 14.36 -3.88
CA ALA A 177 10.33 15.17 -4.43
C ALA A 177 11.62 14.35 -4.67
N LEU A 178 11.96 13.44 -3.74
CA LEU A 178 13.10 12.54 -3.89
C LEU A 178 12.93 11.58 -5.07
N VAL A 179 11.74 10.98 -5.22
CA VAL A 179 11.41 10.08 -6.32
C VAL A 179 11.42 10.82 -7.66
N ASP A 180 10.84 12.01 -7.73
CA ASP A 180 10.85 12.82 -8.95
C ASP A 180 12.28 13.22 -9.36
N ALA A 181 13.13 13.58 -8.40
CA ALA A 181 14.54 13.89 -8.66
C ALA A 181 15.30 12.66 -9.20
N ARG A 182 15.07 11.48 -8.61
CA ARG A 182 15.63 10.20 -9.09
C ARG A 182 15.16 9.89 -10.52
N ASP A 183 13.87 10.03 -10.77
CA ASP A 183 13.28 9.65 -12.06
C ASP A 183 13.76 10.59 -13.18
N ARG A 184 14.02 11.87 -12.89
CA ARG A 184 14.69 12.80 -13.83
C ARG A 184 16.08 12.30 -14.20
N LEU A 185 16.88 11.82 -13.25
CA LEU A 185 18.21 11.25 -13.53
C LEU A 185 18.10 9.98 -14.38
N TYR A 186 17.09 9.12 -14.16
CA TYR A 186 16.86 7.96 -15.01
C TYR A 186 16.48 8.33 -16.43
N VAL A 187 15.63 9.34 -16.62
CA VAL A 187 15.30 9.85 -17.96
C VAL A 187 16.56 10.40 -18.64
N GLN A 188 17.37 11.19 -17.94
CA GLN A 188 18.65 11.70 -18.48
C GLN A 188 19.61 10.57 -18.87
N ALA A 189 19.73 9.54 -18.03
CA ALA A 189 20.58 8.37 -18.31
C ALA A 189 20.17 7.61 -19.58
N SER A 190 18.93 7.77 -20.04
CA SER A 190 18.46 7.15 -21.29
C SER A 190 18.92 7.90 -22.55
N SER A 191 19.37 9.15 -22.43
CA SER A 191 19.89 9.97 -23.54
C SER A 191 21.42 10.02 -23.58
N GLY A 192 22.10 9.47 -22.57
CA GLY A 192 23.56 9.43 -22.50
C GLY A 192 24.07 9.01 -21.10
N PRO A 193 25.36 8.70 -20.97
CA PRO A 193 25.93 8.26 -19.69
C PRO A 193 25.90 9.38 -18.65
N LEU A 194 25.50 9.05 -17.41
CA LEU A 194 25.55 9.98 -16.29
C LEU A 194 26.99 10.36 -15.93
N THR A 195 27.19 11.65 -15.61
CA THR A 195 28.43 12.19 -15.04
C THR A 195 28.73 11.59 -13.66
N ALA A 196 29.97 11.69 -13.20
CA ALA A 196 30.35 11.21 -11.87
C ALA A 196 29.54 11.88 -10.74
N GLN A 197 29.21 13.16 -10.90
CA GLN A 197 28.38 13.90 -9.94
C GLN A 197 26.94 13.37 -9.91
N GLN A 198 26.30 13.19 -11.07
CA GLN A 198 24.95 12.63 -11.16
C GLN A 198 24.87 11.20 -10.62
N ARG A 199 25.92 10.38 -10.79
CA ARG A 199 25.96 9.03 -10.19
C ARG A 199 26.00 9.07 -8.66
N ARG A 200 26.78 9.99 -8.08
CA ARG A 200 26.83 10.19 -6.62
C ARG A 200 25.49 10.69 -6.10
N GLU A 201 24.86 11.61 -6.82
CA GLU A 201 23.52 12.12 -6.48
C GLU A 201 22.47 11.01 -6.55
N LEU A 202 22.45 10.21 -7.62
CA LEU A 202 21.55 9.07 -7.74
C LEU A 202 21.71 8.08 -6.59
N HIS A 203 22.94 7.80 -6.16
CA HIS A 203 23.21 6.94 -5.01
C HIS A 203 22.65 7.55 -3.71
N ARG A 204 22.84 8.86 -3.50
CA ARG A 204 22.29 9.57 -2.34
C ARG A 204 20.77 9.56 -2.33
N LEU A 205 20.14 9.81 -3.49
CA LEU A 205 18.69 9.79 -3.64
C LEU A 205 18.13 8.40 -3.36
N LYS A 206 18.75 7.33 -3.88
CA LYS A 206 18.33 5.95 -3.59
C LYS A 206 18.35 5.62 -2.10
N ALA A 207 19.39 6.05 -1.38
CA ALA A 207 19.48 5.86 0.06
C ALA A 207 18.36 6.64 0.80
N ALA A 208 18.19 7.93 0.48
CA ALA A 208 17.15 8.76 1.11
C ALA A 208 15.73 8.25 0.84
N ILE A 209 15.46 7.79 -0.39
CA ILE A 209 14.17 7.18 -0.77
C ILE A 209 13.93 5.92 0.05
N ARG A 210 14.92 5.03 0.17
CA ARG A 210 14.79 3.79 0.95
C ARG A 210 14.45 4.10 2.42
N ASP A 211 15.22 5.00 3.04
CA ASP A 211 15.08 5.30 4.46
C ASP A 211 13.72 6.01 4.74
N ARG A 212 13.29 6.92 3.85
CA ARG A 212 11.99 7.59 3.99
C ARG A 212 10.81 6.66 3.70
N ARG A 213 10.96 5.74 2.75
CA ARG A 213 9.94 4.75 2.41
C ARG A 213 9.65 3.81 3.57
N GLU A 214 10.67 3.43 4.34
CA GLU A 214 10.48 2.59 5.52
C GLU A 214 9.51 3.23 6.51
N ILE A 215 9.67 4.54 6.77
CA ILE A 215 8.77 5.32 7.62
C ILE A 215 7.35 5.37 7.02
N GLN A 216 7.25 5.64 5.72
CA GLN A 216 5.95 5.73 5.03
C GLN A 216 5.19 4.40 5.04
N VAL A 217 5.88 3.28 4.77
CA VAL A 217 5.28 1.94 4.78
C VAL A 217 4.79 1.58 6.17
N ALA A 218 5.55 1.90 7.23
CA ALA A 218 5.13 1.64 8.60
C ALA A 218 3.86 2.45 8.95
N ALA A 219 3.82 3.74 8.61
CA ALA A 219 2.64 4.58 8.82
C ALA A 219 1.43 4.07 8.01
N GLN A 220 1.63 3.73 6.74
CA GLN A 220 0.58 3.23 5.87
C GLN A 220 -0.01 1.89 6.36
N ARG A 221 0.82 0.99 6.89
CA ARG A 221 0.36 -0.25 7.53
C ARG A 221 -0.54 0.03 8.73
N GLN A 222 -0.18 1.01 9.56
CA GLN A 222 -1.01 1.43 10.68
C GLN A 222 -2.34 2.03 10.22
N THR A 223 -2.33 2.89 9.19
CA THR A 223 -3.54 3.44 8.57
C THR A 223 -4.44 2.33 8.04
N ILE A 224 -3.88 1.33 7.34
CA ILE A 224 -4.65 0.19 6.81
C ILE A 224 -5.28 -0.64 7.94
N HIS A 225 -4.57 -0.82 9.07
CA HIS A 225 -5.14 -1.47 10.25
C HIS A 225 -6.34 -0.69 10.80
N GLN A 226 -6.20 0.62 10.97
CA GLN A 226 -7.29 1.49 11.45
C GLN A 226 -8.49 1.50 10.49
N VAL A 227 -8.23 1.47 9.18
CA VAL A 227 -9.29 1.31 8.17
C VAL A 227 -10.02 -0.01 8.41
N ARG A 228 -9.32 -1.13 8.63
CA ARG A 228 -9.96 -2.43 8.92
C ARG A 228 -10.80 -2.39 10.19
N ASP A 229 -10.30 -1.78 11.26
CA ASP A 229 -11.05 -1.62 12.51
C ASP A 229 -12.37 -0.88 12.25
N VAL A 230 -12.34 0.23 11.50
CA VAL A 230 -13.54 0.97 11.11
C VAL A 230 -14.47 0.14 10.23
N LEU A 231 -13.94 -0.65 9.29
CA LEU A 231 -14.77 -1.53 8.45
C LEU A 231 -15.46 -2.60 9.30
N ASP A 232 -14.78 -3.17 10.29
CA ASP A 232 -15.32 -4.24 11.13
C ASP A 232 -16.55 -3.77 11.92
N GLU A 233 -16.59 -2.50 12.32
CA GLU A 233 -17.73 -1.88 13.00
C GLU A 233 -18.98 -1.70 12.13
N HIS A 234 -18.85 -1.78 10.80
CA HIS A 234 -19.96 -1.63 9.84
C HIS A 234 -20.37 -2.97 9.19
N ARG A 235 -19.75 -4.10 9.57
CA ARG A 235 -20.01 -5.41 8.94
C ARG A 235 -21.41 -5.96 9.20
N ASP A 236 -22.07 -5.54 10.27
CA ASP A 236 -23.44 -5.95 10.56
C ASP A 236 -24.45 -5.35 9.56
N CYS A 237 -24.11 -4.20 8.96
CA CYS A 237 -24.95 -3.49 8.00
C CYS A 237 -24.72 -3.96 6.56
N ALA A 238 -23.48 -4.35 6.22
CA ALA A 238 -23.10 -4.67 4.85
C ALA A 238 -21.89 -5.60 4.74
N GLN A 239 -21.78 -6.28 3.60
CA GLN A 239 -20.56 -6.98 3.23
C GLN A 239 -19.51 -5.97 2.77
N LEU A 240 -18.44 -5.83 3.55
CA LEU A 240 -17.33 -4.92 3.30
C LEU A 240 -16.08 -5.66 2.82
N ARG A 241 -15.43 -5.11 1.79
CA ARG A 241 -14.10 -5.58 1.34
C ARG A 241 -13.15 -4.41 1.15
N LEU A 242 -11.90 -4.62 1.52
CA LEU A 242 -10.81 -3.68 1.30
C LEU A 242 -9.95 -4.15 0.13
N GLY A 243 -9.56 -3.21 -0.72
CA GLY A 243 -8.72 -3.37 -1.89
C GLY A 243 -7.75 -2.20 -2.06
N GLY A 244 -6.92 -2.28 -3.09
CA GLY A 244 -5.92 -1.26 -3.42
C GLY A 244 -4.49 -1.76 -3.28
N LEU A 245 -3.58 -1.22 -4.10
CA LEU A 245 -2.18 -1.65 -4.13
C LEU A 245 -1.47 -1.50 -2.78
N PRO A 246 -1.65 -0.39 -2.02
CA PRO A 246 -1.05 -0.27 -0.69
C PRO A 246 -1.44 -1.38 0.29
N MET A 247 -2.71 -1.79 0.26
CA MET A 247 -3.21 -2.89 1.11
C MET A 247 -2.55 -4.21 0.75
N ILE A 248 -2.45 -4.52 -0.55
CA ILE A 248 -1.81 -5.75 -1.02
C ILE A 248 -0.35 -5.80 -0.58
N VAL A 249 0.38 -4.68 -0.71
CA VAL A 249 1.79 -4.60 -0.27
C VAL A 249 1.91 -4.79 1.24
N ALA A 250 1.05 -4.14 2.04
CA ALA A 250 1.02 -4.31 3.48
C ALA A 250 0.79 -5.79 3.88
N ASP A 251 -0.20 -6.44 3.27
CA ASP A 251 -0.53 -7.83 3.58
C ASP A 251 0.56 -8.81 3.17
N MET A 252 1.19 -8.60 2.00
CA MET A 252 2.34 -9.41 1.60
C MET A 252 3.47 -9.34 2.63
N LEU A 253 3.77 -8.15 3.17
CA LEU A 253 4.78 -8.00 4.21
C LEU A 253 4.38 -8.71 5.51
N ASP A 254 3.12 -8.60 5.92
CA ASP A 254 2.60 -9.28 7.11
C ASP A 254 2.64 -10.80 6.98
N PHE A 255 2.29 -11.34 5.82
CA PHE A 255 2.38 -12.78 5.56
C PHE A 255 3.82 -13.27 5.59
N ILE A 256 4.76 -12.56 4.95
CA ILE A 256 6.18 -12.93 4.98
C ILE A 256 6.70 -12.95 6.43
N LEU A 257 6.38 -11.94 7.23
CA LEU A 257 6.82 -11.88 8.64
C LEU A 257 6.23 -13.01 9.47
N ARG A 258 4.93 -13.29 9.30
CA ARG A 258 4.26 -14.38 10.01
C ARG A 258 4.80 -15.74 9.60
N ASP A 259 5.06 -15.97 8.32
CA ASP A 259 5.60 -17.23 7.81
C ASP A 259 6.98 -17.50 8.36
N VAL A 260 7.87 -16.49 8.40
CA VAL A 260 9.21 -16.63 9.01
C VAL A 260 9.10 -17.06 10.47
N MET A 261 8.18 -16.47 11.24
CA MET A 261 7.98 -16.82 12.65
C MET A 261 7.38 -18.22 12.84
N VAL A 262 6.32 -18.55 12.10
CA VAL A 262 5.61 -19.84 12.22
C VAL A 262 6.50 -20.98 11.74
N PHE A 263 7.11 -20.85 10.57
CA PHE A 263 8.00 -21.86 10.00
C PHE A 263 9.24 -22.05 10.86
N GLY A 264 9.85 -20.95 11.32
CA GLY A 264 11.01 -20.99 12.21
C GLY A 264 10.70 -21.72 13.52
N ALA A 265 9.61 -21.37 14.19
CA ALA A 265 9.19 -22.04 15.42
C ALA A 265 8.86 -23.51 15.19
N ALA A 266 8.15 -23.84 14.11
CA ALA A 266 7.78 -25.21 13.77
C ALA A 266 9.02 -26.09 13.54
N ILE A 267 10.04 -25.59 12.82
CA ILE A 267 11.30 -26.30 12.61
C ILE A 267 12.05 -26.53 13.92
N VAL A 268 12.12 -25.54 14.80
CA VAL A 268 12.81 -25.69 16.09
C VAL A 268 12.12 -26.77 16.93
N VAL A 269 10.79 -26.73 17.03
CA VAL A 269 10.02 -27.76 17.73
C VAL A 269 10.24 -29.14 17.12
N PHE A 270 10.22 -29.23 15.79
CA PHE A 270 10.47 -30.48 15.07
C PHE A 270 11.87 -31.04 15.34
N LEU A 271 12.91 -30.21 15.28
CA LEU A 271 14.29 -30.62 15.53
C LEU A 271 14.50 -31.07 16.97
N VAL A 272 13.93 -30.35 17.95
CA VAL A 272 13.98 -30.76 19.37
C VAL A 272 13.28 -32.09 19.57
N GLY A 273 12.11 -32.29 18.95
CA GLY A 273 11.39 -33.57 19.00
C GLY A 273 12.19 -34.71 18.39
N LEU A 274 12.89 -34.48 17.29
CA LEU A 274 13.74 -35.47 16.64
C LEU A 274 14.99 -35.80 17.47
N LEU A 275 15.61 -34.80 18.11
CA LEU A 275 16.77 -35.00 18.99
C LEU A 275 16.43 -35.69 20.31
N ALA A 276 15.18 -35.57 20.77
CA ALA A 276 14.71 -36.23 21.98
C ALA A 276 14.35 -37.71 21.77
N LEU A 277 14.28 -38.17 20.51
CA LEU A 277 13.94 -39.54 20.11
C LEU A 277 15.20 -40.34 19.74
#